data_AF-A0A936MD00-F1
#
_entry.id   AF-A0A936MD00-F1
#
_cell.length_a   1.000
_cell.length_b   1.000
_cell.length_c   1.000
_cell.angle_alpha   90.00
_cell.angle_beta   90.00
_cell.angle_gamma   90.00
#
_symmetry.space_group_name_H-M   'P 1'
#
loop_
_entity.id
_entity.type
_entity.pdbx_description
1 polymer ?
#
loop_
_entity_poly.entity_id
_entity_poly.type
_entity_poly.pdbx_seq_one_letter_code
_entity_poly.pdbx_strand_id
1 'polypeptide(L)'
;MSAPIIIKVPLDKPAIAIDVPQGTEIVLTGSYTSRHDGSVIDAATTTWPAGSPGGASVDAIGLIDLESGGFHMTSRDVAKHEVRAIATDKGGESCAAAGVSAPCLVVNKRIALQKRLMGWDDFRSTLDGVGIEVALPAPVAPPIVPPKAMPFLEVGAAIVIGGILAMGAWRWKKGKDASPEGQLLALSRKVKTQLDRADQVVAAPLKPTVDAAMKAIREKRVDASSKEGKRVAEALRRVNERLEATMREEQAAKEQEAADELVREMESALEAADEMKRAHP
;
A
#
# COMPACT_ATOMS: atom_id res chain seq x y z
N MET A 1 -23.03 -16.41 23.30
CA MET A 1 -21.92 -15.43 23.33
C MET A 1 -20.87 -16.03 24.23
N SER A 2 -19.73 -16.43 23.68
CA SER A 2 -18.62 -16.96 24.49
C SER A 2 -18.07 -15.84 25.36
N ALA A 3 -17.73 -16.14 26.61
CA ALA A 3 -17.16 -15.16 27.53
C ALA A 3 -15.80 -14.66 26.99
N PRO A 4 -15.47 -13.37 27.14
CA PRO A 4 -14.16 -12.85 26.77
C PRO A 4 -13.07 -13.56 27.56
N ILE A 5 -11.91 -13.78 26.93
CA ILE A 5 -10.73 -14.30 27.63
C ILE A 5 -10.10 -13.12 28.37
N ILE A 6 -10.08 -13.19 29.70
CA ILE A 6 -9.50 -12.15 30.55
C ILE A 6 -8.09 -12.57 30.94
N ILE A 7 -7.10 -11.74 30.60
CA ILE A 7 -5.70 -11.93 30.98
C ILE A 7 -5.30 -10.78 31.89
N LYS A 8 -4.85 -11.10 33.10
CA LYS A 8 -4.27 -10.10 34.00
C LYS A 8 -2.90 -9.68 33.48
N VAL A 9 -2.60 -8.39 33.48
CA VAL A 9 -1.34 -7.82 32.97
C VAL A 9 -0.30 -7.76 34.12
N PRO A 10 0.66 -8.71 34.19
CA PRO A 10 1.75 -8.65 35.17
C PRO A 10 2.69 -7.46 34.92
N LEU A 11 2.91 -6.64 35.96
CA LEU A 11 3.85 -5.51 35.92
C LEU A 11 5.32 -5.90 36.23
N ASP A 12 5.57 -7.14 36.65
CA ASP A 12 6.91 -7.71 36.84
C ASP A 12 7.61 -8.05 35.52
N LYS A 13 6.83 -8.25 34.45
CA LYS A 13 7.36 -8.55 33.12
C LYS A 13 7.49 -7.27 32.29
N PRO A 14 8.54 -7.13 31.46
CA PRO A 14 8.70 -5.96 30.60
C PRO A 14 7.65 -5.91 29.48
N ALA A 15 7.20 -7.07 29.00
CA ALA A 15 6.14 -7.18 28.00
C ALA A 15 5.39 -8.51 28.12
N ILE A 16 4.16 -8.56 27.61
CA ILE A 16 3.30 -9.76 27.57
C ILE A 16 2.79 -9.96 26.16
N ALA A 17 3.11 -11.09 25.53
CA ALA A 17 2.58 -11.44 24.22
C ALA A 17 1.05 -11.60 24.27
N ILE A 18 0.37 -11.03 23.28
CA ILE A 18 -1.07 -11.18 23.09
C ILE A 18 -1.29 -11.83 21.74
N ASP A 19 -1.75 -13.08 21.76
CA ASP A 19 -2.01 -13.86 20.55
C ASP A 19 -3.34 -13.45 19.93
N VAL A 20 -3.33 -12.35 19.18
CA VAL A 20 -4.47 -11.86 18.41
C VAL A 20 -4.07 -11.52 16.98
N PRO A 21 -4.93 -11.81 15.99
CA PRO A 21 -4.72 -11.36 14.61
C PRO A 21 -4.74 -9.83 14.51
N GLN A 22 -4.06 -9.30 13.50
CA GLN A 22 -4.16 -7.89 13.12
C GLN A 22 -5.61 -7.48 12.85
N GLY A 23 -5.98 -6.25 13.21
CA GLY A 23 -7.34 -5.73 13.12
C GLY A 23 -8.27 -6.14 14.27
N THR A 24 -7.81 -6.99 15.19
CA THR A 24 -8.59 -7.39 16.36
C THR A 24 -8.59 -6.28 17.42
N GLU A 25 -9.77 -5.85 17.85
CA GLU A 25 -9.91 -4.94 19.00
C GLU A 25 -9.74 -5.71 20.31
N ILE A 26 -8.89 -5.19 21.19
CA ILE A 26 -8.75 -5.60 22.58
C ILE A 26 -9.23 -4.47 23.49
N VAL A 27 -9.72 -4.84 24.67
CA VAL A 27 -10.14 -3.87 25.69
C VAL A 27 -9.30 -4.07 26.93
N LEU A 28 -8.56 -3.03 27.33
CA LEU A 28 -7.86 -2.99 28.60
C LEU A 28 -8.73 -2.28 29.63
N THR A 29 -8.94 -2.90 30.78
CA THR A 29 -9.74 -2.36 31.87
C THR A 29 -8.98 -2.37 33.18
N GLY A 30 -9.27 -1.38 34.01
CA GLY A 30 -8.76 -1.29 35.37
C GLY A 30 -7.63 -0.27 35.52
N SER A 31 -7.28 -0.03 36.77
CA SER A 31 -6.32 1.00 37.15
C SER A 31 -5.58 0.60 38.42
N TYR A 32 -4.50 1.32 38.68
CA TYR A 32 -3.76 1.31 39.92
C TYR A 32 -3.80 2.70 40.54
N THR A 33 -3.86 2.77 41.86
CA THR A 33 -3.64 3.99 42.63
C THR A 33 -2.25 3.94 43.23
N SER A 34 -1.45 4.96 42.97
CA SER A 34 -0.11 5.11 43.53
C SER A 34 -0.21 5.67 44.95
N ARG A 35 0.27 4.91 45.95
CA ARG A 35 0.40 5.40 47.33
C ARG A 35 1.43 6.51 47.49
N HIS A 36 2.34 6.66 46.52
CA HIS A 36 3.40 7.65 46.57
C HIS A 36 2.88 9.08 46.41
N ASP A 37 1.94 9.28 45.50
CA ASP A 37 1.47 10.61 45.05
C ASP A 37 -0.05 10.70 44.88
N GLY A 38 -0.78 9.62 45.17
CA GLY A 38 -2.23 9.56 45.04
C GLY A 38 -2.74 9.52 43.59
N SER A 39 -1.86 9.41 42.60
CA SER A 39 -2.27 9.36 41.20
C SER A 39 -2.96 8.04 40.85
N VAL A 40 -3.95 8.11 39.96
CA VAL A 40 -4.65 6.92 39.42
C VAL A 40 -4.17 6.68 38.01
N ILE A 41 -3.66 5.49 37.74
CA ILE A 41 -2.97 5.15 36.49
C ILE A 41 -3.65 3.94 35.87
N ASP A 42 -4.18 4.11 34.68
CA ASP A 42 -4.74 3.04 33.85
C ASP A 42 -3.77 2.66 32.73
N ALA A 43 -4.25 1.86 31.76
CA ALA A 43 -3.42 1.40 30.65
C ALA A 43 -2.82 2.55 29.83
N ALA A 44 -3.53 3.66 29.63
CA ALA A 44 -3.11 4.75 28.72
C ALA A 44 -3.08 6.15 29.36
N THR A 45 -3.42 6.27 30.65
CA THR A 45 -3.67 7.55 31.31
C THR A 45 -3.16 7.57 32.74
N THR A 46 -2.73 8.75 33.18
CA THR A 46 -2.42 9.06 34.57
C THR A 46 -3.25 10.25 35.01
N THR A 47 -4.10 10.07 36.01
CA THR A 47 -4.90 11.13 36.63
C THR A 47 -4.23 11.57 37.92
N TRP A 48 -3.95 12.86 38.02
CA TRP A 48 -3.28 13.48 39.16
C TRP A 48 -4.30 14.12 40.11
N PRO A 49 -4.18 13.92 41.44
CA PRO A 49 -5.05 14.58 42.41
C PRO A 49 -4.74 16.07 42.52
N ALA A 50 -5.69 16.84 43.08
CA ALA A 50 -5.57 18.29 43.25
C ALA A 50 -4.35 18.74 44.08
N GLY A 51 -3.84 17.88 44.95
CA GLY A 51 -2.64 18.14 45.75
C GLY A 51 -1.32 17.96 45.00
N SER A 52 -1.34 17.57 43.73
CA SER A 52 -0.14 17.36 42.92
C SER A 52 0.48 18.68 42.46
N PRO A 53 1.79 18.72 42.19
CA PRO A 53 2.41 19.86 41.51
C PRO A 53 1.70 20.12 40.17
N GLY A 54 1.08 21.30 40.01
CA GLY A 54 0.27 21.65 38.84
C GLY A 54 -1.25 21.43 39.00
N GLY A 55 -1.70 20.94 40.16
CA GLY A 55 -3.11 20.73 40.46
C GLY A 55 -3.69 19.45 39.86
N ALA A 56 -5.02 19.35 39.84
CA ALA A 56 -5.71 18.19 39.29
C ALA A 56 -5.60 18.21 37.76
N SER A 57 -5.07 17.12 37.18
CA SER A 57 -4.85 17.02 35.74
C SER A 57 -4.91 15.57 35.26
N VAL A 58 -4.98 15.39 33.94
CA VAL A 58 -5.00 14.08 33.29
C VAL A 58 -3.93 14.07 32.20
N ASP A 59 -2.90 13.25 32.39
CA ASP A 59 -1.85 13.04 31.41
C ASP A 59 -2.18 11.85 30.51
N ALA A 60 -1.99 12.00 29.20
CA ALA A 60 -2.15 10.92 28.21
C ALA A 60 -0.94 9.96 28.19
N ILE A 61 -0.55 9.47 29.36
CA ILE A 61 0.49 8.47 29.54
C ILE A 61 0.04 7.46 30.60
N GLY A 62 0.02 6.17 30.26
CA GLY A 62 -0.40 5.10 31.16
C GLY A 62 0.66 4.00 31.31
N LEU A 63 0.31 2.97 32.07
CA LEU A 63 1.21 1.87 32.40
C LEU A 63 1.58 0.97 31.21
N ILE A 64 0.86 1.08 30.09
CA ILE A 64 1.07 0.27 28.89
C ILE A 64 1.44 1.18 27.72
N ASP A 65 2.55 0.87 27.07
CA ASP A 65 2.95 1.49 25.81
C ASP A 65 2.36 0.68 24.65
N LEU A 66 1.15 1.08 24.23
CA LEU A 66 0.37 0.39 23.20
C LEU A 66 1.06 0.44 21.83
N GLU A 67 1.52 1.61 21.42
CA GLU A 67 2.10 1.84 20.08
C GLU A 67 3.40 1.05 19.91
N SER A 68 4.28 1.07 20.91
CA SER A 68 5.52 0.27 20.90
C SER A 68 5.25 -1.24 20.89
N GLY A 69 4.12 -1.66 21.45
CA GLY A 69 3.64 -3.04 21.50
C GLY A 69 2.92 -3.54 20.25
N GLY A 70 2.68 -2.64 19.29
CA GLY A 70 1.96 -2.92 18.05
C GLY A 70 0.44 -2.82 18.15
N PHE A 71 -0.06 -2.02 19.08
CA PHE A 71 -1.47 -1.68 19.23
C PHE A 71 -1.70 -0.20 18.95
N HIS A 72 -2.78 0.10 18.23
CA HIS A 72 -3.25 1.47 18.04
C HIS A 72 -4.48 1.74 18.89
N MET A 73 -4.43 2.77 19.75
CA MET A 73 -5.55 3.12 20.62
C MET A 73 -6.69 3.75 19.80
N THR A 74 -7.87 3.14 19.84
CA THR A 74 -9.08 3.63 19.15
C THR A 74 -9.97 4.46 20.04
N SER A 75 -10.04 4.13 21.33
CA SER A 75 -10.89 4.83 22.28
C SER A 75 -10.34 4.71 23.69
N ARG A 76 -10.73 5.67 24.54
CA ARG A 76 -10.37 5.74 25.95
C ARG A 76 -11.50 6.36 26.74
N ASP A 77 -11.89 5.71 27.84
CA ASP A 77 -12.82 6.19 28.85
C ASP A 77 -12.09 6.28 30.19
N VAL A 78 -11.70 7.50 30.57
CA VAL A 78 -10.93 7.77 31.79
C VAL A 78 -11.75 7.48 33.05
N ALA A 79 -13.07 7.67 33.01
CA ALA A 79 -13.94 7.44 34.17
C ALA A 79 -14.14 5.95 34.45
N LYS A 80 -14.14 5.12 33.40
CA LYS A 80 -14.23 3.66 33.51
C LYS A 80 -12.88 2.95 33.55
N HIS A 81 -11.79 3.68 33.35
CA HIS A 81 -10.45 3.12 33.16
C HIS A 81 -10.43 2.05 32.05
N GLU A 82 -11.11 2.36 30.93
CA GLU A 82 -11.24 1.47 29.78
C GLU A 82 -10.47 2.06 28.60
N VAL A 83 -9.62 1.24 27.99
CA VAL A 83 -8.86 1.60 26.79
C VAL A 83 -9.14 0.54 25.72
N ARG A 84 -9.58 0.99 24.55
CA ARG A 84 -9.78 0.14 23.38
C ARG A 84 -8.63 0.34 22.43
N ALA A 85 -8.05 -0.75 21.97
CA ALA A 85 -6.94 -0.72 21.05
C ALA A 85 -7.07 -1.83 20.00
N ILE A 86 -6.63 -1.55 18.78
CA ILE A 86 -6.63 -2.52 17.67
C ILE A 86 -5.21 -3.01 17.45
N ALA A 87 -5.04 -4.32 17.30
CA ALA A 87 -3.77 -4.91 16.91
C ALA A 87 -3.38 -4.48 15.49
N THR A 88 -2.15 -4.01 15.31
CA THR A 88 -1.65 -3.48 14.03
C THR A 88 -0.52 -4.36 13.47
N ASP A 89 -0.11 -4.06 12.24
CA ASP A 89 1.07 -4.63 11.58
C ASP A 89 2.36 -3.84 11.85
N LYS A 90 2.27 -2.73 12.59
CA LYS A 90 3.37 -1.84 12.94
C LYS A 90 3.71 -1.98 14.42
N GLY A 91 4.90 -1.52 14.80
CA GLY A 91 5.40 -1.71 16.15
C GLY A 91 5.84 -3.16 16.42
N GLY A 92 6.17 -3.47 17.67
CA GLY A 92 6.62 -4.80 18.05
C GLY A 92 8.14 -4.97 18.08
N GLU A 93 8.92 -3.96 17.69
CA GLU A 93 10.37 -3.94 17.96
C GLU A 93 10.63 -4.01 19.48
N SER A 94 9.77 -3.36 20.26
CA SER A 94 9.80 -3.44 21.73
C SER A 94 9.40 -4.83 22.25
N CYS A 95 8.53 -5.55 21.53
CA CYS A 95 8.21 -6.95 21.83
C CYS A 95 9.43 -7.84 21.59
N ALA A 96 10.10 -7.68 20.44
CA ALA A 96 11.31 -8.41 20.11
C ALA A 96 12.45 -8.11 21.10
N ALA A 97 12.64 -6.84 21.50
CA ALA A 97 13.61 -6.44 22.52
C ALA A 97 13.32 -7.06 23.90
N ALA A 98 12.04 -7.30 24.20
CA ALA A 98 11.60 -8.00 25.40
C ALA A 98 11.59 -9.54 25.25
N GLY A 99 11.95 -10.08 24.08
CA GLY A 99 12.01 -11.52 23.81
C GLY A 99 10.63 -12.20 23.70
N VAL A 100 9.58 -11.46 23.32
CA VAL A 100 8.20 -11.97 23.18
C VAL A 100 7.66 -11.77 21.77
N SER A 101 6.66 -12.56 21.37
CA SER A 101 5.99 -12.41 20.08
C SER A 101 5.13 -11.15 20.03
N ALA A 102 5.10 -10.48 18.87
CA ALA A 102 4.22 -9.35 18.60
C ALA A 102 2.83 -9.84 18.09
N PRO A 103 1.73 -9.11 18.38
CA PRO A 103 1.69 -7.91 19.22
C PRO A 103 1.80 -8.24 20.71
N CYS A 104 2.29 -7.29 21.52
CA CYS A 104 2.49 -7.48 22.96
C CYS A 104 2.13 -6.23 23.76
N LEU A 105 1.74 -6.39 25.02
CA LEU A 105 1.54 -5.28 25.95
C LEU A 105 2.88 -4.94 26.60
N VAL A 106 3.47 -3.81 26.24
CA VAL A 106 4.76 -3.34 26.78
C VAL A 106 4.51 -2.49 28.01
N VAL A 107 5.20 -2.78 29.11
CA VAL A 107 5.08 -2.01 30.35
C VAL A 107 5.87 -0.70 30.25
N ASN A 108 5.17 0.42 30.42
CA ASN A 108 5.73 1.76 30.31
C ASN A 108 6.45 2.18 31.61
N LYS A 109 7.71 1.76 31.75
CA LYS A 109 8.54 2.10 32.91
C LYS A 109 8.91 3.59 33.00
N ARG A 110 8.69 4.38 31.94
CA ARG A 110 9.01 5.82 31.93
C ARG A 110 8.16 6.61 32.92
N ILE A 111 6.97 6.11 33.26
CA ILE A 111 6.12 6.70 34.30
C ILE A 111 6.81 6.71 35.67
N ALA A 112 7.58 5.67 36.02
CA ALA A 112 8.37 5.67 37.24
C ALA A 112 9.62 6.55 37.08
N LEU A 113 10.39 6.29 36.02
CA LEU A 113 11.74 6.84 35.87
C LEU A 113 11.77 8.33 35.52
N GLN A 114 10.82 8.82 34.72
CA GLN A 114 10.84 10.20 34.21
C GLN A 114 9.86 11.11 34.93
N LYS A 115 8.71 10.61 35.39
CA LYS A 115 7.70 11.43 36.07
C LYS A 115 7.88 11.48 37.58
N ARG A 116 8.44 10.42 38.18
CA ARG A 116 8.62 10.29 39.63
C ARG A 116 10.08 10.16 40.06
N LEU A 117 11.00 10.07 39.09
CA LEU A 117 12.45 9.92 39.32
C LEU A 117 12.78 8.76 40.28
N MET A 118 12.03 7.66 40.15
CA MET A 118 12.16 6.51 41.05
C MET A 118 12.37 5.21 40.27
N GLY A 119 13.01 4.23 40.93
CA GLY A 119 13.20 2.90 40.38
C GLY A 119 11.86 2.21 40.07
N TRP A 120 11.85 1.35 39.05
CA TRP A 120 10.63 0.63 38.65
C TRP A 120 10.07 -0.25 39.77
N ASP A 121 10.94 -0.97 40.48
CA ASP A 121 10.52 -1.88 41.54
C ASP A 121 9.95 -1.14 42.75
N ASP A 122 10.58 -0.03 43.13
CA ASP A 122 10.07 0.86 44.19
C ASP A 122 8.71 1.41 43.78
N PHE A 123 8.58 1.95 42.57
CA PHE A 123 7.30 2.47 42.07
C PHE A 123 6.21 1.41 42.07
N ARG A 124 6.50 0.23 41.49
CA ARG A 124 5.57 -0.89 41.42
C ARG A 124 5.08 -1.31 42.80
N SER A 125 5.93 -1.25 43.83
CA SER A 125 5.54 -1.55 45.21
C SER A 125 4.56 -0.54 45.82
N THR A 126 4.48 0.67 45.25
CA THR A 126 3.53 1.72 45.68
C THR A 126 2.17 1.60 45.02
N LEU A 127 2.01 0.76 43.99
CA LEU A 127 0.77 0.60 43.23
C LEU A 127 -0.19 -0.35 43.96
N ASP A 128 -1.35 0.17 44.34
CA ASP A 128 -2.48 -0.60 44.88
C ASP A 128 -3.63 -0.65 43.86
N GLY A 129 -4.47 -1.68 43.90
CA GLY A 129 -5.68 -1.75 43.08
C GLY A 129 -6.00 -3.14 42.51
N VAL A 130 -7.06 -3.19 41.71
CA VAL A 130 -7.52 -4.39 40.99
C VAL A 130 -6.51 -4.82 39.91
N GLY A 131 -5.76 -3.85 39.39
CA GLY A 131 -4.80 -4.00 38.32
C GLY A 131 -5.43 -3.91 36.94
N ILE A 132 -4.58 -4.03 35.92
CA ILE A 132 -5.01 -3.94 34.52
C ILE A 132 -5.25 -5.35 33.99
N GLU A 133 -6.40 -5.53 33.37
CA GLU A 133 -6.80 -6.74 32.69
C GLU A 133 -7.03 -6.45 31.21
N VAL A 134 -6.69 -7.39 30.34
CA VAL A 134 -7.03 -7.33 28.92
C VAL A 134 -8.10 -8.36 28.62
N ALA A 135 -9.22 -7.88 28.08
CA ALA A 135 -10.28 -8.71 27.54
C ALA A 135 -10.03 -8.91 26.04
N LEU A 136 -9.77 -10.16 25.67
CA LEU A 136 -9.70 -10.57 24.28
C LEU A 136 -11.10 -10.98 23.81
N PRO A 137 -11.50 -10.64 22.57
CA PRO A 137 -12.72 -11.17 22.00
C PRO A 137 -12.62 -12.69 22.01
N ALA A 138 -13.70 -13.36 22.43
CA ALA A 138 -13.71 -14.80 22.50
C ALA A 138 -13.32 -15.37 21.13
N PRO A 139 -12.46 -16.41 21.08
CA PRO A 139 -12.12 -17.04 19.82
C PRO A 139 -13.42 -17.47 19.17
N VAL A 140 -13.69 -16.91 17.99
CA VAL A 140 -14.84 -17.34 17.19
C VAL A 140 -14.55 -18.80 16.89
N ALA A 141 -15.30 -19.71 17.53
CA ALA A 141 -15.22 -21.13 17.19
C ALA A 141 -15.31 -21.21 15.67
N PRO A 142 -14.36 -21.88 14.98
CA PRO A 142 -14.47 -22.03 13.55
C PRO A 142 -15.86 -22.62 13.29
N PRO A 143 -16.65 -22.06 12.36
CA PRO A 143 -17.94 -22.63 12.07
C PRO A 143 -17.73 -24.11 11.79
N ILE A 144 -18.43 -24.98 12.53
CA ILE A 144 -18.52 -26.40 12.18
C ILE A 144 -19.24 -26.42 10.85
N VAL A 145 -18.49 -26.35 9.76
CA VAL A 145 -19.02 -26.47 8.41
C VAL A 145 -19.31 -27.96 8.24
N PRO A 146 -20.59 -28.41 8.18
CA PRO A 146 -20.86 -29.74 7.63
C PRO A 146 -20.21 -29.80 6.24
N PRO A 147 -19.64 -30.94 5.79
CA PRO A 147 -18.95 -31.02 4.52
C PRO A 147 -19.95 -30.85 3.37
N LYS A 148 -20.24 -29.60 3.04
CA LYS A 148 -20.94 -29.13 1.86
C LYS A 148 -20.23 -27.86 1.39
N ALA A 149 -19.40 -28.06 0.38
CA ALA A 149 -18.84 -27.10 -0.56
C ALA A 149 -18.41 -25.74 0.04
N MET A 150 -17.12 -25.61 0.35
CA MET A 150 -16.50 -24.30 0.61
C MET A 150 -16.17 -23.60 -0.72
N PRO A 151 -16.84 -22.49 -1.10
CA PRO A 151 -16.54 -21.76 -2.33
C PRO A 151 -15.32 -20.80 -2.22
N PHE A 152 -14.69 -20.70 -1.05
CA PHE A 152 -13.57 -19.76 -0.82
C PHE A 152 -12.18 -20.39 -0.88
N LEU A 153 -12.08 -21.72 -0.83
CA LEU A 153 -10.84 -22.43 -1.16
C LEU A 153 -10.61 -22.50 -2.68
N GLU A 154 -11.68 -22.38 -3.48
CA GLU A 154 -11.57 -22.25 -4.94
C GLU A 154 -10.98 -20.90 -5.35
N VAL A 155 -11.27 -19.80 -4.64
CA VAL A 155 -10.75 -18.47 -5.01
C VAL A 155 -9.27 -18.31 -4.62
N GLY A 156 -8.87 -18.78 -3.43
CA GLY A 156 -7.46 -18.71 -3.00
C GLY A 156 -6.54 -19.60 -3.83
N ALA A 157 -6.96 -20.84 -4.11
CA ALA A 157 -6.20 -21.75 -4.97
C ALA A 157 -6.20 -21.28 -6.43
N ALA A 158 -7.30 -20.69 -6.95
CA ALA A 158 -7.34 -20.14 -8.31
C ALA A 158 -6.46 -18.89 -8.47
N ILE A 159 -6.29 -18.06 -7.43
CA ILE A 159 -5.38 -16.90 -7.49
C ILE A 159 -3.91 -17.34 -7.48
N VAL A 160 -3.56 -18.36 -6.67
CA VAL A 160 -2.19 -18.88 -6.64
C VAL A 160 -1.86 -19.66 -7.93
N ILE A 161 -2.77 -20.52 -8.40
CA ILE A 161 -2.63 -21.23 -9.69
C ILE A 161 -2.65 -20.22 -10.85
N GLY A 162 -3.54 -19.22 -10.81
CA GLY A 162 -3.62 -18.13 -11.78
C GLY A 162 -2.36 -17.27 -11.80
N GLY A 163 -1.77 -16.98 -10.64
CA GLY A 163 -0.50 -16.26 -10.49
C GLY A 163 0.68 -17.05 -11.02
N ILE A 164 0.75 -18.36 -10.74
CA ILE A 164 1.81 -19.25 -11.26
C ILE A 164 1.66 -19.44 -12.78
N LEU A 165 0.44 -19.61 -13.30
CA LEU A 165 0.17 -19.70 -14.73
C LEU A 165 0.44 -18.36 -15.43
N ALA A 166 0.08 -17.23 -14.83
CA ALA A 166 0.39 -15.90 -15.37
C ALA A 166 1.90 -15.64 -15.38
N MET A 167 2.62 -16.03 -14.32
CA MET A 167 4.07 -15.86 -14.23
C MET A 167 4.80 -16.82 -15.18
N GLY A 168 4.30 -18.06 -15.33
CA GLY A 168 4.76 -19.03 -16.31
C GLY A 168 4.53 -18.56 -17.74
N ALA A 169 3.31 -18.12 -18.06
CA ALA A 169 2.96 -17.53 -19.37
C ALA A 169 3.76 -16.24 -19.65
N TRP A 170 4.02 -15.42 -18.64
CA TRP A 170 4.86 -14.23 -18.77
C TRP A 170 6.32 -14.56 -19.00
N ARG A 171 6.90 -15.54 -18.30
CA ARG A 171 8.25 -16.05 -18.57
C ARG A 171 8.36 -16.70 -19.95
N TRP A 172 7.35 -17.45 -20.36
CA TRP A 172 7.30 -18.09 -21.68
C TRP A 172 7.12 -17.06 -22.80
N LYS A 173 6.30 -16.03 -22.57
CA LYS A 173 6.16 -14.88 -23.45
C LYS A 173 7.46 -14.09 -23.53
N LYS A 174 8.13 -13.81 -22.41
CA LYS A 174 9.43 -13.12 -22.39
C LYS A 174 10.52 -13.95 -23.10
N GLY A 175 10.50 -15.27 -22.98
CA GLY A 175 11.37 -16.18 -23.73
C GLY A 175 11.08 -16.21 -25.23
N LYS A 176 9.80 -16.12 -25.62
CA LYS A 176 9.40 -15.99 -27.04
C LYS A 176 9.73 -14.61 -27.60
N ASP A 177 9.56 -13.54 -26.84
CA ASP A 177 9.87 -12.16 -27.26
C ASP A 177 11.39 -11.95 -27.40
N ALA A 178 12.20 -12.70 -26.65
CA ALA A 178 13.66 -12.74 -26.80
C ALA A 178 14.13 -13.63 -27.96
N SER A 179 13.27 -14.44 -28.58
CA SER A 179 13.66 -15.29 -29.70
C SER A 179 13.72 -14.49 -31.01
N PRO A 180 14.55 -14.90 -31.99
CA PRO A 180 14.64 -14.24 -33.29
C PRO A 180 13.28 -14.13 -34.01
N GLU A 181 12.43 -15.15 -33.84
CA GLU A 181 11.07 -15.19 -34.39
C GLU A 181 10.14 -14.19 -33.70
N GLY A 182 10.22 -14.08 -32.37
CA GLY A 182 9.42 -13.11 -31.61
C GLY A 182 9.80 -11.67 -31.91
N GLN A 183 11.09 -11.39 -32.07
CA GLN A 183 11.57 -10.06 -32.46
C GLN A 183 11.08 -9.66 -33.86
N LEU A 184 11.07 -10.60 -34.82
CA LEU A 184 10.52 -10.36 -36.16
C LEU A 184 9.01 -10.10 -36.13
N LEU A 185 8.26 -10.91 -35.38
CA LEU A 185 6.81 -10.72 -35.23
C LEU A 185 6.46 -9.43 -34.49
N ALA A 186 7.25 -9.05 -33.49
CA ALA A 186 7.09 -7.79 -32.77
C ALA A 186 7.35 -6.60 -33.70
N LEU A 187 8.42 -6.64 -34.50
CA LEU A 187 8.73 -5.60 -35.49
C LEU A 187 7.62 -5.48 -36.54
N SER A 188 7.13 -6.60 -37.08
CA SER A 188 6.05 -6.58 -38.07
C SER A 188 4.73 -6.03 -37.49
N ARG A 189 4.42 -6.36 -36.23
CA ARG A 189 3.24 -5.80 -35.54
C ARG A 189 3.39 -4.30 -35.33
N LYS A 190 4.58 -3.83 -34.92
CA LYS A 190 4.86 -2.41 -34.75
C LYS A 190 4.66 -1.65 -36.06
N VAL A 191 5.21 -2.15 -37.15
CA VAL A 191 5.03 -1.56 -38.50
C VAL A 191 3.55 -1.54 -38.88
N LYS A 192 2.81 -2.63 -38.66
CA LYS A 192 1.36 -2.65 -38.93
C LYS A 192 0.59 -1.61 -38.12
N THR A 193 0.86 -1.50 -36.82
CA THR A 193 0.20 -0.51 -35.95
C THR A 193 0.54 0.93 -36.36
N GLN A 194 1.78 1.20 -36.77
CA GLN A 194 2.14 2.51 -37.31
C GLN A 194 1.46 2.77 -38.65
N LEU A 195 1.37 1.76 -39.51
CA LEU A 195 0.72 1.89 -40.81
C LEU A 195 -0.80 2.09 -40.71
N ASP A 196 -1.44 1.49 -39.70
CA ASP A 196 -2.87 1.73 -39.42
C ASP A 196 -3.14 3.13 -38.84
N ARG A 197 -2.11 3.82 -38.34
CA ARG A 197 -2.19 5.20 -37.83
C ARG A 197 -1.71 6.26 -38.84
N ALA A 198 -0.94 5.85 -39.83
CA ALA A 198 -0.45 6.72 -40.89
C ALA A 198 -1.59 7.13 -41.83
N ASP A 199 -1.40 8.25 -42.52
CA ASP A 199 -2.37 8.73 -43.51
C ASP A 199 -2.67 7.69 -44.59
N GLN A 200 -3.92 7.70 -45.08
CA GLN A 200 -4.45 6.71 -46.01
C GLN A 200 -3.62 6.58 -47.30
N VAL A 201 -2.97 7.67 -47.71
CA VAL A 201 -2.09 7.73 -48.90
C VAL A 201 -0.84 6.87 -48.73
N VAL A 202 -0.29 6.81 -47.51
CA VAL A 202 0.91 6.00 -47.19
C VAL A 202 0.51 4.56 -46.84
N ALA A 203 -0.63 4.39 -46.17
CA ALA A 203 -1.11 3.09 -45.71
C ALA A 203 -1.57 2.17 -46.86
N ALA A 204 -2.30 2.70 -47.85
CA ALA A 204 -2.93 1.91 -48.91
C ALA A 204 -1.99 1.00 -49.70
N PRO A 205 -0.81 1.45 -50.18
CA PRO A 205 0.09 0.59 -50.97
C PRO A 205 0.87 -0.42 -50.13
N LEU A 206 1.17 -0.12 -48.85
CA LEU A 206 2.04 -0.94 -48.01
C LEU A 206 1.30 -2.03 -47.23
N LYS A 207 0.02 -1.79 -46.92
CA LYS A 207 -0.80 -2.68 -46.08
C LYS A 207 -0.88 -4.12 -46.60
N PRO A 208 -1.18 -4.40 -47.89
CA PRO A 208 -1.26 -5.78 -48.36
C PRO A 208 0.08 -6.51 -48.29
N THR A 209 1.19 -5.80 -48.53
CA THR A 209 2.54 -6.40 -48.49
C THR A 209 2.97 -6.72 -47.06
N VAL A 210 2.70 -5.82 -46.10
CA VAL A 210 2.99 -6.05 -44.67
C VAL A 210 2.13 -7.19 -44.13
N ASP A 211 0.84 -7.25 -44.51
CA ASP A 211 -0.05 -8.33 -44.09
C ASP A 211 0.37 -9.69 -44.66
N ALA A 212 0.78 -9.74 -45.94
CA ALA A 212 1.31 -10.96 -46.55
C ALA A 212 2.61 -11.42 -45.87
N ALA A 213 3.53 -10.50 -45.58
CA ALA A 213 4.76 -10.79 -44.85
C ALA A 213 4.48 -11.31 -43.43
N MET A 214 3.56 -10.67 -42.70
CA MET A 214 3.12 -11.13 -41.38
C MET A 214 2.52 -12.53 -41.41
N LYS A 215 1.70 -12.83 -42.42
CA LYS A 215 1.08 -14.16 -42.59
C LYS A 215 2.15 -15.22 -42.85
N ALA A 216 3.12 -14.94 -43.72
CA ALA A 216 4.23 -15.86 -44.01
C ALA A 216 5.10 -16.16 -42.78
N ILE A 217 5.40 -15.16 -41.96
CA ILE A 217 6.16 -15.33 -40.70
C ILE A 217 5.33 -16.14 -39.69
N ARG A 218 4.04 -15.86 -39.54
CA ARG A 218 3.14 -16.57 -38.60
C ARG A 218 2.96 -18.05 -38.98
N GLU A 219 2.89 -18.35 -40.27
CA GLU A 219 2.81 -19.72 -40.80
C GLU A 219 4.16 -20.45 -40.80
N LYS A 220 5.22 -19.86 -40.25
CA LYS A 220 6.60 -20.40 -40.24
C LYS A 220 7.14 -20.73 -41.64
N ARG A 221 6.65 -20.06 -42.69
CA ARG A 221 7.16 -20.20 -44.06
C ARG A 221 8.52 -19.52 -44.26
N VAL A 222 8.87 -18.59 -43.37
CA VAL A 222 10.14 -17.88 -43.34
C VAL A 222 10.76 -18.05 -41.97
N ASP A 223 11.89 -18.76 -41.90
CA ASP A 223 12.66 -18.91 -40.66
C ASP A 223 13.39 -17.58 -40.36
N ALA A 224 13.17 -17.06 -39.15
CA ALA A 224 13.74 -15.80 -38.67
C ALA A 224 15.27 -15.79 -38.63
N SER A 225 15.88 -16.95 -38.42
CA SER A 225 17.33 -17.12 -38.34
C SER A 225 17.99 -17.27 -39.72
N SER A 226 17.19 -17.55 -40.75
CA SER A 226 17.66 -17.75 -42.13
C SER A 226 18.11 -16.43 -42.79
N LYS A 227 18.88 -16.55 -43.89
CA LYS A 227 19.29 -15.40 -44.70
C LYS A 227 18.09 -14.63 -45.26
N GLU A 228 17.00 -15.32 -45.58
CA GLU A 228 15.76 -14.71 -46.08
C GLU A 228 15.01 -13.96 -44.97
N GLY A 229 14.90 -14.57 -43.77
CA GLY A 229 14.30 -13.93 -42.60
C GLY A 229 15.01 -12.64 -42.21
N LYS A 230 16.35 -12.61 -42.26
CA LYS A 230 17.14 -11.40 -42.01
C LYS A 230 16.89 -10.30 -43.05
N ARG A 231 16.72 -10.65 -44.33
CA ARG A 231 16.38 -9.68 -45.39
C ARG A 231 14.99 -9.07 -45.17
N VAL A 232 14.03 -9.89 -44.77
CA VAL A 232 12.68 -9.42 -44.42
C VAL A 232 12.72 -8.51 -43.18
N ALA A 233 13.51 -8.86 -42.16
CA ALA A 233 13.73 -8.04 -40.97
C ALA A 233 14.25 -6.64 -41.33
N GLU A 234 15.25 -6.60 -42.20
CA GLU A 234 15.91 -5.36 -42.61
C GLU A 234 15.01 -4.49 -43.49
N ALA A 235 14.21 -5.10 -44.37
CA ALA A 235 13.20 -4.39 -45.14
C ALA A 235 12.12 -3.78 -44.23
N LEU A 236 11.61 -4.54 -43.25
CA LEU A 236 10.65 -4.04 -42.26
C LEU A 236 11.23 -2.92 -41.40
N ARG A 237 12.51 -3.01 -41.02
CA ARG A 237 13.20 -1.95 -40.27
C ARG A 237 13.30 -0.66 -41.09
N ARG A 238 13.67 -0.75 -42.36
CA ARG A 238 13.71 0.41 -43.27
C ARG A 238 12.34 1.06 -43.48
N VAL A 239 11.28 0.25 -43.57
CA VAL A 239 9.90 0.77 -43.64
C VAL A 239 9.50 1.45 -42.33
N ASN A 240 9.82 0.86 -41.18
CA ASN A 240 9.56 1.46 -39.86
C ASN A 240 10.26 2.82 -39.71
N GLU A 241 11.54 2.92 -40.09
CA GLU A 241 12.31 4.18 -40.03
C GLU A 241 11.70 5.27 -40.93
N ARG A 242 11.23 4.91 -42.13
CA ARG A 242 10.54 5.85 -43.03
C ARG A 242 9.19 6.31 -42.47
N LEU A 243 8.39 5.40 -41.92
CA LEU A 243 7.10 5.74 -41.30
C LEU A 243 7.28 6.61 -40.05
N GLU A 244 8.31 6.37 -39.26
CA GLU A 244 8.62 7.21 -38.10
C GLU A 244 9.09 8.61 -38.53
N ALA A 245 9.82 8.74 -39.63
CA ALA A 245 10.20 10.04 -40.17
C ALA A 245 8.98 10.84 -40.65
N THR A 246 8.09 10.23 -41.43
CA THR A 246 6.88 10.92 -41.95
C THR A 246 5.94 11.35 -40.83
N MET A 247 5.71 10.50 -39.82
CA MET A 247 4.86 10.88 -38.69
C MET A 247 5.45 12.03 -37.85
N ARG A 248 6.79 12.12 -37.74
CA ARG A 248 7.44 13.26 -37.05
C ARG A 248 7.30 14.55 -37.84
N GLU A 249 7.41 14.49 -39.17
CA GLU A 249 7.19 15.65 -40.05
C GLU A 249 5.74 16.14 -39.96
N GLU A 250 4.77 15.23 -40.00
CA GLU A 250 3.35 15.57 -39.82
C GLU A 250 3.06 16.18 -38.45
N GLN A 251 3.66 15.64 -37.39
CA GLN A 251 3.48 16.18 -36.04
C GLN A 251 4.11 17.57 -35.91
N ALA A 252 5.32 17.77 -36.45
CA ALA A 252 5.96 19.08 -36.46
C ALA A 252 5.15 20.13 -37.24
N ALA A 253 4.54 19.73 -38.36
CA ALA A 253 3.65 20.61 -39.13
C ALA A 253 2.40 21.01 -38.32
N LYS A 254 1.78 20.05 -37.60
CA LYS A 254 0.62 20.34 -36.73
C LYS A 254 0.98 21.22 -35.55
N GLU A 255 2.14 21.04 -34.95
CA GLU A 255 2.62 21.88 -33.84
C GLU A 255 2.89 23.32 -34.31
N GLN A 256 3.40 23.50 -35.53
CA GLN A 256 3.55 24.83 -36.14
C GLN A 256 2.19 25.48 -36.41
N GLU A 257 1.25 24.75 -37.00
CA GLU A 257 -0.11 25.27 -37.26
C GLU A 257 -0.83 25.69 -35.97
N ALA A 258 -0.72 24.89 -34.91
CA ALA A 258 -1.29 25.23 -33.60
C ALA A 258 -0.61 26.45 -32.97
N ALA A 259 0.71 26.61 -33.13
CA ALA A 259 1.43 27.79 -32.66
C ALA A 259 0.98 29.05 -33.41
N ASP A 260 0.80 28.97 -34.73
CA ASP A 260 0.31 30.08 -35.56
C ASP A 260 -1.14 30.47 -35.21
N GLU A 261 -1.99 29.50 -34.89
CA GLU A 261 -3.36 29.75 -34.42
C GLU A 261 -3.35 30.49 -33.07
N LEU A 262 -2.53 30.06 -32.11
CA LEU A 262 -2.40 30.72 -30.81
C LEU A 262 -1.86 32.15 -30.91
N VAL A 263 -0.91 32.40 -31.82
CA VAL A 263 -0.42 33.75 -32.09
C VAL A 263 -1.55 34.62 -32.64
N ARG A 264 -2.35 34.11 -33.58
CA ARG A 264 -3.51 34.84 -34.13
C ARG A 264 -4.56 35.15 -33.06
N GLU A 265 -4.87 34.21 -32.17
CA GLU A 265 -5.79 34.46 -31.05
C GLU A 265 -5.24 35.55 -30.11
N MET A 266 -3.96 35.52 -29.78
CA MET A 266 -3.33 36.52 -28.92
C MET A 266 -3.31 37.91 -29.57
N GLU A 267 -3.02 38.02 -30.87
CA GLU A 267 -3.10 39.27 -31.63
C GLU A 267 -4.52 39.84 -31.60
N SER A 268 -5.54 38.99 -31.81
CA SER A 268 -6.94 39.41 -31.75
C SER A 268 -7.37 39.90 -30.35
N ALA A 269 -6.88 39.26 -29.29
CA ALA A 269 -7.15 39.66 -27.91
C ALA A 269 -6.48 40.99 -27.53
N LEU A 270 -5.26 41.22 -28.04
CA LEU A 270 -4.54 42.48 -27.84
C LEU A 270 -5.21 43.64 -28.59
N GLU A 271 -5.69 43.41 -29.81
CA GLU A 271 -6.44 44.42 -30.57
C GLU A 271 -7.73 44.83 -29.84
N ALA A 272 -8.51 43.86 -29.35
CA ALA A 272 -9.71 44.11 -28.55
C ALA A 272 -9.42 44.88 -27.24
N ALA A 273 -8.30 44.58 -26.58
CA ALA A 273 -7.89 45.29 -25.38
C ALA A 273 -7.48 46.75 -25.67
N ASP A 274 -6.82 47.01 -26.80
CA ASP A 274 -6.46 48.38 -27.21
C ASP A 274 -7.69 49.20 -27.63
N GLU A 275 -8.69 48.58 -28.27
CA GLU A 275 -9.97 49.21 -28.56
C GLU A 275 -10.71 49.63 -27.28
N MET A 276 -10.77 48.76 -26.28
CA MET A 276 -11.39 49.06 -24.97
C MET A 276 -10.69 50.22 -24.26
N LYS A 277 -9.35 50.27 -24.32
CA LYS A 277 -8.56 51.37 -23.74
C LYS A 277 -8.81 52.70 -24.45
N ARG A 278 -9.03 52.69 -25.76
CA ARG A 278 -9.38 53.91 -26.53
C ARG A 278 -10.83 54.36 -26.28
N ALA A 279 -11.75 53.45 -25.94
CA ALA A 279 -13.15 53.76 -25.66
C ALA A 279 -13.39 54.35 -24.26
N HIS A 280 -12.46 54.19 -23.32
CA HIS A 280 -12.51 54.74 -21.96
C HIS A 280 -11.24 55.54 -21.62
N PRO A 281 -11.13 56.80 -22.09
CA PRO A 281 -10.00 57.68 -21.79
C PRO A 281 -9.96 58.18 -20.35
#